data_AF-A0A0F9NUZ8-F1
#
_entry.id   AF-A0A0F9NUZ8-F1
#
_cell.length_a   1.000
_cell.length_b   1.000
_cell.length_c   1.000
_cell.angle_alpha   90.00
_cell.angle_beta   90.00
_cell.angle_gamma   90.00
#
_symmetry.space_group_name_H-M   'P 1'
#
loop_
_entity.id
_entity.type
_entity.pdbx_description
1 polymer ?
#
loop_
_entity_poly.entity_id
_entity_poly.type
_entity_poly.pdbx_seq_one_letter_code
_entity_poly.pdbx_strand_id
1 'polypeptide(L)'
;MSIGYDNLAINRDLLLGLPFREGGGTVRTQDMSKLNRPISMNDPGGGSWVWGNLATGIPYLQFVAVGGGAADGVYLDCPAADTTDLDFTSGDYSIGGWINWDATGGWSEILIGRYGVDLDGWELYLDISGGLNTVSQRHHHSSLAPNNNSNCYSTGWTPGNWYLLG
;
A
#
# COMPACT_ATOMS: atom_id res chain seq x y z
N MET A 1 -25.31 -5.02 -19.95
CA MET A 1 -24.67 -6.07 -19.15
C MET A 1 -23.32 -5.54 -18.74
N SER A 2 -23.07 -5.32 -17.44
CA SER A 2 -21.76 -4.86 -16.95
C SER A 2 -20.82 -6.06 -16.81
N ILE A 3 -19.58 -5.93 -17.28
CA ILE A 3 -18.52 -6.92 -17.04
C ILE A 3 -18.15 -6.86 -15.55
N GLY A 4 -18.05 -8.02 -14.88
CA GLY A 4 -17.59 -8.12 -13.49
C GLY A 4 -16.17 -7.58 -13.33
N TYR A 5 -15.83 -7.04 -12.15
CA TYR A 5 -14.51 -6.43 -11.91
C TYR A 5 -13.36 -7.39 -12.24
N ASP A 6 -13.48 -8.66 -11.84
CA ASP A 6 -12.55 -9.76 -12.06
C ASP A 6 -12.49 -10.28 -13.51
N ASN A 7 -13.48 -9.92 -14.33
CA ASN A 7 -13.60 -10.33 -15.73
C ASN A 7 -12.92 -9.34 -16.70
N LEU A 8 -12.48 -8.19 -16.19
CA LEU A 8 -11.63 -7.28 -16.98
C LEU A 8 -10.24 -7.91 -17.16
N ALA A 9 -9.68 -7.84 -18.37
CA ALA A 9 -8.40 -8.46 -18.69
C ALA A 9 -7.27 -8.02 -17.75
N ILE A 10 -7.26 -6.74 -17.35
CA ILE A 10 -6.28 -6.17 -16.42
C ILE A 10 -6.45 -6.65 -14.98
N ASN A 11 -7.63 -7.17 -14.61
CA ASN A 11 -7.96 -7.59 -13.25
C ASN A 11 -7.97 -9.12 -13.07
N ARG A 12 -7.87 -9.88 -14.17
CA ARG A 12 -8.08 -11.34 -14.15
C ARG A 12 -7.11 -12.08 -13.24
N ASP A 13 -5.90 -11.56 -13.14
CA ASP A 13 -4.77 -12.14 -12.41
C ASP A 13 -4.37 -11.27 -11.20
N LEU A 14 -5.21 -10.31 -10.81
CA LEU A 14 -5.00 -9.53 -9.58
C LEU A 14 -5.20 -10.42 -8.36
N LEU A 15 -4.20 -10.44 -7.49
CA LEU A 15 -4.23 -11.15 -6.22
C LEU A 15 -4.73 -10.27 -5.08
N LEU A 16 -4.62 -8.94 -5.21
CA LEU A 16 -5.17 -7.96 -4.27
C LEU A 16 -5.63 -6.74 -5.07
N GLY A 17 -6.86 -6.29 -4.86
CA GLY A 17 -7.41 -5.13 -5.56
C GLY A 17 -8.17 -4.21 -4.61
N LEU A 18 -7.67 -3.00 -4.42
CA LEU A 18 -8.29 -1.99 -3.55
C LEU A 18 -8.75 -0.78 -4.37
N PRO A 19 -9.88 -0.85 -5.08
CA PRO A 19 -10.32 0.22 -5.96
C PRO A 19 -10.94 1.42 -5.23
N PHE A 20 -10.88 1.46 -3.88
CA PHE A 20 -11.41 2.53 -3.02
C PHE A 20 -12.78 3.05 -3.46
N ARG A 21 -13.70 2.13 -3.75
CA ARG A 21 -15.06 2.47 -4.16
C ARG A 21 -15.85 2.81 -2.90
N GLU A 22 -16.32 4.04 -2.84
CA GLU A 22 -17.18 4.55 -1.78
C GLU A 22 -18.35 3.59 -1.56
N GLY A 23 -18.40 2.94 -0.41
CA GLY A 23 -19.66 2.46 0.13
C GLY A 23 -20.12 3.51 1.13
N GLY A 24 -21.23 4.19 0.89
CA GLY A 24 -21.80 5.07 1.90
C GLY A 24 -22.01 4.33 3.23
N GLY A 25 -21.73 4.98 4.36
CA GLY A 25 -21.90 4.42 5.70
C GLY A 25 -20.63 3.79 6.29
N THR A 26 -20.78 2.77 7.14
CA THR A 26 -19.69 2.02 7.78
C THR A 26 -18.95 1.06 6.84
N VAL A 27 -19.08 1.24 5.52
CA VAL A 27 -18.54 0.30 4.53
C VAL A 27 -17.03 0.50 4.46
N ARG A 28 -16.32 -0.52 4.93
CA ARG A 28 -14.87 -0.63 4.90
C ARG A 28 -14.45 -0.90 3.45
N THR A 29 -13.30 -0.37 3.03
CA THR A 29 -12.67 -0.84 1.79
C THR A 29 -12.49 -2.35 1.86
N GLN A 30 -12.64 -3.05 0.75
CA GLN A 30 -12.49 -4.50 0.68
C GLN A 30 -11.62 -4.88 -0.52
N ASP A 31 -10.96 -6.03 -0.42
CA ASP A 31 -10.28 -6.63 -1.56
C ASP A 31 -11.31 -7.07 -2.60
N MET A 32 -11.20 -6.54 -3.82
CA MET A 32 -12.06 -6.87 -4.95
C MET A 32 -11.43 -7.91 -5.89
N SER A 33 -10.28 -8.49 -5.51
CA SER A 33 -9.72 -9.66 -6.18
C SER A 33 -10.69 -10.85 -6.08
N LYS A 34 -10.43 -11.92 -6.87
CA LYS A 34 -11.21 -13.16 -6.79
C LYS A 34 -11.22 -13.78 -5.39
N LEU A 35 -10.19 -13.49 -4.58
CA LEU A 35 -10.02 -14.06 -3.26
C LEU A 35 -10.76 -13.27 -2.18
N ASN A 36 -11.08 -12.00 -2.44
CA ASN A 36 -11.93 -11.15 -1.60
C ASN A 36 -11.57 -11.21 -0.11
N ARG A 37 -10.30 -10.92 0.20
CA ARG A 37 -9.80 -10.98 1.57
C ARG A 37 -10.43 -9.90 2.46
N PRO A 38 -10.63 -10.22 3.75
CA PRO A 38 -11.10 -9.24 4.71
C PRO A 38 -10.02 -8.18 4.95
N ILE A 39 -10.40 -6.91 4.76
CA ILE A 39 -9.57 -5.76 5.09
C ILE A 39 -10.16 -5.08 6.34
N SER A 40 -9.29 -4.86 7.31
CA SER A 40 -9.59 -4.09 8.52
C SER A 40 -8.95 -2.71 8.42
N MET A 41 -9.65 -1.70 8.93
CA MET A 41 -9.11 -0.34 9.06
C MET A 41 -8.71 -0.19 10.53
N ASN A 42 -7.44 0.15 10.83
CA ASN A 42 -6.90 0.27 12.20
C ASN A 42 -6.30 1.66 12.50
N ASP A 43 -6.79 2.29 13.56
CA ASP A 43 -6.49 3.66 14.01
C ASP A 43 -6.15 3.68 15.51
N PRO A 44 -5.17 2.88 15.96
CA PRO A 44 -4.88 2.66 17.38
C PRO A 44 -4.63 3.94 18.21
N GLY A 45 -4.20 5.03 17.58
CA GLY A 45 -3.93 6.32 18.25
C GLY A 45 -5.02 7.38 18.06
N GLY A 46 -6.21 6.99 17.60
CA GLY A 46 -7.34 7.91 17.43
C GLY A 46 -7.26 8.79 16.18
N GLY A 47 -6.54 8.32 15.15
CA GLY A 47 -6.51 8.95 13.83
C GLY A 47 -7.84 8.86 13.10
N SER A 48 -7.84 9.21 11.82
CA SER A 48 -9.03 9.13 10.99
C SER A 48 -8.72 8.79 9.55
N TRP A 49 -9.71 8.21 8.87
CA TRP A 49 -9.71 8.01 7.43
C TRP A 49 -10.70 8.98 6.81
N VAL A 50 -10.25 9.64 5.75
CA VAL A 50 -11.07 10.56 5.00
C VAL A 50 -11.27 9.98 3.60
N TRP A 51 -12.52 9.62 3.31
CA TRP A 51 -12.94 9.36 1.95
C TRP A 51 -13.08 10.68 1.21
N GLY A 52 -12.55 10.74 0.00
CA GLY A 52 -12.67 11.91 -0.84
C GLY A 52 -12.66 11.55 -2.31
N ASN A 53 -12.88 12.56 -3.14
CA ASN A 53 -12.80 12.44 -4.59
C ASN A 53 -11.88 13.53 -5.12
N LEU A 54 -11.06 13.17 -6.11
CA LEU A 54 -10.35 14.14 -6.92
C LEU A 54 -11.36 14.97 -7.72
N ALA A 55 -10.94 16.13 -8.23
CA ALA A 55 -11.78 16.96 -9.11
C ALA A 55 -12.28 16.20 -10.36
N THR A 56 -11.58 15.13 -10.75
CA THR A 56 -11.97 14.20 -11.82
C THR A 56 -13.04 13.18 -11.41
N GLY A 57 -13.49 13.18 -10.15
CA GLY A 57 -14.45 12.23 -9.59
C GLY A 57 -13.83 10.91 -9.13
N ILE A 58 -12.52 10.70 -9.32
CA ILE A 58 -11.83 9.48 -8.89
C ILE A 58 -11.77 9.44 -7.36
N PRO A 59 -12.28 8.38 -6.70
CA PRO A 59 -12.25 8.29 -5.24
C PRO A 59 -10.83 7.99 -4.73
N TYR A 60 -10.54 8.48 -3.53
CA TYR A 60 -9.33 8.15 -2.78
C TYR A 60 -9.67 7.92 -1.30
N LEU A 61 -8.77 7.22 -0.63
CA LEU A 61 -8.78 7.07 0.83
C LEU A 61 -7.53 7.73 1.38
N GLN A 62 -7.71 8.73 2.25
CA GLN A 62 -6.62 9.39 2.95
C GLN A 62 -6.52 8.87 4.39
N PHE A 63 -5.30 8.57 4.81
CA PHE A 63 -4.96 8.19 6.18
C PHE A 63 -4.45 9.43 6.92
N VAL A 64 -5.12 9.81 8.00
CA VAL A 64 -4.80 11.01 8.79
C VAL A 64 -4.42 10.59 10.21
N ALA A 65 -3.12 10.51 10.46
CA ALA A 65 -2.57 10.26 11.79
C ALA A 65 -2.78 11.47 12.73
N VAL A 66 -2.93 11.24 14.04
CA VAL A 66 -3.00 12.31 15.06
C VAL A 66 -1.61 12.79 15.49
N GLY A 67 -0.58 12.01 15.18
CA GLY A 67 0.79 12.24 15.60
C GLY A 67 1.77 11.67 14.60
N GLY A 68 2.91 11.21 15.10
CA GLY A 68 4.01 10.74 14.25
C GLY A 68 4.67 9.45 14.68
N GLY A 69 4.15 8.80 15.72
CA GLY A 69 4.63 7.48 16.16
C GLY A 69 3.82 6.35 15.55
N ALA A 70 4.35 5.13 15.62
CA ALA A 70 3.63 3.91 15.23
C ALA A 70 2.31 3.72 16.00
N ALA A 71 2.20 4.28 17.21
CA ALA A 71 0.96 4.28 17.99
C ALA A 71 -0.12 5.20 17.41
N ASP A 72 0.25 6.18 16.58
CA ASP A 72 -0.64 7.18 16.00
C ASP A 72 -1.02 6.87 14.54
N GLY A 73 -0.54 5.73 14.03
CA GLY A 73 -0.73 5.31 12.65
C GLY A 73 -2.18 4.99 12.31
N VAL A 74 -2.52 5.17 11.04
CA VAL A 74 -3.82 4.86 10.47
C VAL A 74 -3.58 4.01 9.23
N TYR A 75 -4.02 2.76 9.23
CA TYR A 75 -3.63 1.80 8.19
C TYR A 75 -4.74 0.79 7.85
N LEU A 76 -4.59 0.16 6.69
CA LEU A 76 -5.34 -1.02 6.31
C LEU A 76 -4.53 -2.26 6.69
N ASP A 77 -5.20 -3.23 7.29
CA ASP A 77 -4.63 -4.53 7.61
C ASP A 77 -5.43 -5.63 6.92
N CYS A 78 -4.71 -6.62 6.39
CA CYS A 78 -5.27 -7.85 5.86
C CYS A 78 -4.77 -9.02 6.74
N PRO A 79 -5.33 -9.21 7.95
CA PRO A 79 -4.79 -10.13 8.94
C PRO A 79 -4.86 -11.61 8.51
N ALA A 80 -5.71 -11.92 7.52
CA ALA A 80 -5.87 -13.24 6.92
C ALA A 80 -5.09 -13.40 5.59
N ALA A 81 -4.06 -12.60 5.34
CA ALA A 81 -3.16 -12.76 4.18
C ALA A 81 -2.21 -13.97 4.34
N ASP A 82 -2.74 -15.09 4.78
CA ASP A 82 -2.05 -16.35 4.96
C ASP A 82 -2.02 -17.14 3.64
N THR A 83 -0.89 -17.65 3.13
CA THR A 83 0.46 -17.08 2.96
C THR A 83 1.04 -17.58 1.62
N THR A 84 0.24 -18.11 0.70
CA THR A 84 0.75 -18.75 -0.53
C THR A 84 0.65 -17.86 -1.77
N ASP A 85 -0.39 -17.04 -1.87
CA ASP A 85 -0.66 -16.26 -3.08
C ASP A 85 -0.05 -14.85 -3.06
N LEU A 86 0.10 -14.24 -1.88
CA LEU A 86 0.90 -13.01 -1.69
C LEU A 86 2.36 -13.32 -1.29
N ASP A 87 2.79 -14.56 -1.49
CA ASP A 87 4.18 -14.97 -1.38
C ASP A 87 4.87 -14.85 -2.74
N PHE A 88 5.65 -13.80 -2.87
CA PHE A 88 6.40 -13.48 -4.08
C PHE A 88 7.88 -13.84 -3.96
N THR A 89 8.25 -14.73 -3.03
CA THR A 89 9.64 -15.15 -2.83
C THR A 89 10.18 -16.04 -3.95
N SER A 90 9.30 -16.62 -4.78
CA SER A 90 9.69 -17.57 -5.83
C SER A 90 9.22 -17.20 -7.25
N GLY A 91 8.73 -15.98 -7.48
CA GLY A 91 8.20 -15.57 -8.79
C GLY A 91 8.11 -14.06 -8.98
N ASP A 92 7.96 -13.66 -10.24
CA ASP A 92 7.77 -12.25 -10.60
C ASP A 92 6.40 -11.75 -10.14
N TYR A 93 6.34 -10.50 -9.71
CA TYR A 93 5.11 -9.82 -9.34
C TYR A 93 5.19 -8.34 -9.71
N SER A 94 4.05 -7.66 -9.66
CA SER A 94 3.97 -6.21 -9.84
C SER A 94 3.01 -5.64 -8.82
N ILE A 95 3.32 -4.44 -8.34
CA ILE A 95 2.45 -3.64 -7.47
C ILE A 95 2.17 -2.36 -8.23
N GLY A 96 0.89 -1.99 -8.32
CA GLY A 96 0.48 -0.77 -8.99
C GLY A 96 -0.53 0.02 -8.17
N GLY A 97 -0.46 1.34 -8.25
CA GLY A 97 -1.34 2.20 -7.47
C GLY A 97 -1.08 3.68 -7.67
N TRP A 98 -2.05 4.49 -7.25
CA TRP A 98 -1.88 5.93 -7.18
C TRP A 98 -1.61 6.32 -5.73
N ILE A 99 -0.56 7.09 -5.50
CA ILE A 99 -0.23 7.60 -4.16
C ILE A 99 -0.01 9.11 -4.19
N ASN A 100 -0.31 9.73 -3.05
CA ASN A 100 -0.03 11.11 -2.72
C ASN A 100 0.23 11.18 -1.20
N TRP A 101 1.15 12.04 -0.77
CA TRP A 101 1.42 12.32 0.63
C TRP A 101 1.70 13.82 0.77
N ASP A 102 1.38 14.36 1.95
CA ASP A 102 1.54 15.77 2.28
C ASP A 102 2.72 16.05 3.22
N ALA A 103 3.37 15.01 3.75
CA ALA A 103 4.43 15.15 4.73
C ALA A 103 5.63 15.98 4.22
N THR A 104 5.93 17.07 4.91
CA THR A 104 7.05 17.98 4.62
C THR A 104 8.21 17.88 5.63
N GLY A 105 8.33 16.77 6.36
CA GLY A 105 9.14 16.67 7.57
C GLY A 105 10.49 15.95 7.49
N GLY A 106 10.87 15.34 6.36
CA GLY A 106 12.07 14.46 6.31
C GLY A 106 11.82 13.04 6.83
N TRP A 107 10.59 12.54 6.68
CA TRP A 107 10.17 11.29 7.31
C TRP A 107 10.12 10.19 6.26
N SER A 108 10.55 9.01 6.65
CA SER A 108 10.56 7.83 5.79
C SER A 108 9.55 6.82 6.32
N GLU A 109 8.72 6.26 5.44
CA GLU A 109 7.54 5.50 5.83
C GLU A 109 7.28 4.31 4.89
N ILE A 110 6.74 3.23 5.44
CA ILE A 110 6.26 2.08 4.67
C ILE A 110 4.86 2.42 4.16
N LEU A 111 4.70 2.46 2.85
CA LEU A 111 3.42 2.76 2.21
C LEU A 111 2.54 1.51 2.11
N ILE A 112 3.15 0.39 1.74
CA ILE A 112 2.51 -0.93 1.63
C ILE A 112 3.59 -1.95 1.97
N GLY A 113 3.27 -2.97 2.75
CA GLY A 113 4.21 -4.05 2.99
C GLY A 113 3.55 -5.34 3.41
N ARG A 114 4.31 -6.41 3.23
CA ARG A 114 4.06 -7.71 3.83
C ARG A 114 5.39 -8.21 4.36
N TYR A 115 5.52 -8.32 5.67
CA TYR A 115 6.71 -8.88 6.27
C TYR A 115 6.35 -9.62 7.57
N GLY A 116 7.07 -10.71 7.82
CA GLY A 116 7.27 -11.14 9.19
C GLY A 116 8.22 -10.14 9.82
N VAL A 117 7.85 -9.57 10.97
CA VAL A 117 8.76 -8.71 11.74
C VAL A 117 10.09 -9.45 11.91
N ASP A 118 11.17 -8.86 11.41
CA ASP A 118 12.55 -9.37 11.46
C ASP A 118 12.80 -10.74 10.79
N LEU A 119 11.95 -11.15 9.85
CA LEU A 119 12.08 -12.44 9.13
C LEU A 119 12.34 -12.25 7.64
N ASP A 120 11.26 -12.08 6.87
CA ASP A 120 11.24 -12.09 5.41
C ASP A 120 10.04 -11.27 4.93
N GLY A 121 10.13 -10.70 3.74
CA GLY A 121 9.00 -10.00 3.14
C GLY A 121 9.36 -9.00 2.06
N TRP A 122 8.41 -8.12 1.78
CA TRP A 122 8.57 -7.00 0.86
C TRP A 122 7.87 -5.75 1.39
N GLU A 123 8.37 -4.59 1.00
CA GLU A 123 7.77 -3.29 1.31
C GLU A 123 7.96 -2.32 0.15
N LEU A 124 6.96 -1.47 -0.05
CA LEU A 124 7.07 -0.22 -0.77
C LEU A 124 7.37 0.88 0.25
N TYR A 125 8.56 1.45 0.16
CA TYR A 125 9.10 2.38 1.15
C TYR A 125 9.33 3.75 0.53
N LEU A 126 8.83 4.80 1.18
CA LEU A 126 9.12 6.18 0.88
C LEU A 126 10.27 6.65 1.78
N ASP A 127 11.35 7.12 1.17
CA ASP A 127 12.50 7.72 1.85
C ASP A 127 12.61 9.21 1.51
N ILE A 128 12.61 10.07 2.53
CA ILE A 128 12.74 11.53 2.38
C ILE A 128 14.05 11.95 3.06
N SER A 129 15.13 12.02 2.28
CA SER A 129 16.46 12.35 2.80
C SER A 129 17.19 13.33 1.92
N GLY A 130 17.83 14.34 2.53
CA GLY A 130 18.68 15.30 1.82
C GLY A 130 17.97 16.11 0.72
N GLY A 131 16.64 16.27 0.80
CA GLY A 131 15.83 16.94 -0.23
C GLY A 131 15.49 16.06 -1.44
N LEU A 132 15.86 14.78 -1.40
CA LEU A 132 15.48 13.79 -2.41
C LEU A 132 14.42 12.86 -1.83
N ASN A 133 13.26 12.80 -2.47
CA ASN A 133 12.24 11.82 -2.14
C ASN A 133 12.37 10.63 -3.08
N THR A 134 12.51 9.45 -2.49
CA THR A 134 12.74 8.19 -3.18
C THR A 134 11.67 7.20 -2.78
N VAL A 135 11.04 6.55 -3.75
CA VAL A 135 10.17 5.39 -3.50
C VAL A 135 10.92 4.14 -3.94
N SER A 136 11.02 3.16 -3.05
CA SER A 136 11.73 1.91 -3.32
C SER A 136 10.88 0.70 -3.00
N GLN A 137 10.87 -0.28 -3.90
CA GLN A 137 10.40 -1.63 -3.60
C GLN A 137 11.59 -2.41 -3.01
N ARG A 138 11.46 -2.87 -1.77
CA ARG A 138 12.51 -3.57 -1.04
C ARG A 138 12.05 -4.98 -0.72
N HIS A 139 12.97 -5.94 -0.86
CA HIS A 139 12.77 -7.31 -0.38
C HIS A 139 13.67 -7.54 0.83
N HIS A 140 13.06 -8.01 1.91
CA HIS A 140 13.76 -8.48 3.10
C HIS A 140 13.97 -9.98 2.95
N HIS A 141 15.23 -10.38 2.92
CA HIS A 141 15.64 -11.79 2.89
C HIS A 141 16.19 -12.15 4.26
N SER A 142 15.91 -13.37 4.72
CA SER A 142 16.37 -13.87 6.01
C SER A 142 17.88 -13.70 6.13
N SER A 143 18.31 -13.29 7.31
CA SER A 143 19.69 -12.89 7.66
C SER A 143 20.76 -13.98 7.49
N LEU A 144 20.39 -15.17 6.99
CA LEU A 144 21.29 -16.29 6.74
C LEU A 144 21.98 -16.25 5.37
N ALA A 145 21.56 -15.35 4.46
CA ALA A 145 22.25 -15.12 3.19
C ALA A 145 22.99 -13.76 3.21
N PRO A 146 24.29 -13.70 2.90
CA PRO A 146 25.03 -12.45 2.90
C PRO A 146 24.52 -11.52 1.78
N ASN A 147 23.85 -10.44 2.15
CA ASN A 147 23.55 -9.27 1.32
C ASN A 147 22.65 -9.50 0.09
N ASN A 148 21.44 -10.00 0.27
CA ASN A 148 20.48 -10.13 -0.83
C ASN A 148 19.35 -9.10 -0.82
N ASN A 149 19.47 -7.94 -0.17
CA ASN A 149 18.47 -6.88 -0.30
C ASN A 149 18.37 -6.43 -1.78
N SER A 150 17.46 -7.04 -2.52
CA SER A 150 17.11 -6.67 -3.88
C SER A 150 16.09 -5.55 -3.78
N ASN A 151 16.50 -4.36 -4.23
CA ASN A 151 15.61 -3.23 -4.34
C ASN A 151 15.63 -2.64 -5.75
N CYS A 152 14.51 -2.05 -6.12
CA CYS A 152 14.45 -1.06 -7.18
C CYS A 152 13.90 0.24 -6.59
N TYR A 153 14.23 1.37 -7.20
CA TYR A 153 13.80 2.66 -6.69
C TYR A 153 13.56 3.67 -7.81
N SER A 154 12.76 4.68 -7.48
CA SER A 154 12.46 5.84 -8.30
C SER A 154 12.64 7.11 -7.45
N THR A 155 13.17 8.18 -8.04
CA THR A 155 13.51 9.44 -7.35
C THR A 155 12.78 10.64 -7.96
N GLY A 156 12.86 11.80 -7.30
CA GLY A 156 12.23 13.04 -7.80
C GLY A 156 10.73 13.15 -7.51
N TRP A 157 10.25 12.36 -6.56
CA TRP A 157 8.88 12.39 -6.05
C TRP A 157 8.66 13.68 -5.25
N THR A 158 7.51 14.34 -5.34
CA THR A 158 7.25 15.63 -4.66
C THR A 158 5.95 15.55 -3.85
N PRO A 159 5.94 15.92 -2.55
CA PRO A 159 4.73 15.92 -1.74
C PRO A 159 3.62 16.76 -2.38
N GLY A 160 2.36 16.35 -2.18
CA GLY A 160 1.17 17.00 -2.70
C GLY A 160 0.82 16.61 -4.15
N ASN A 161 1.69 15.89 -4.85
CA ASN A 161 1.41 15.40 -6.21
C ASN A 161 0.96 13.94 -6.21
N TRP A 162 0.05 13.62 -7.11
CA TRP A 162 -0.35 12.25 -7.40
C TRP A 162 0.65 11.59 -8.34
N TYR A 163 1.14 10.42 -7.94
CA TYR A 163 2.04 9.60 -8.74
C TYR A 163 1.44 8.21 -8.98
N LEU A 164 1.63 7.70 -10.18
CA LEU A 164 1.39 6.30 -10.50
C LEU A 164 2.68 5.51 -10.22
N LEU A 165 2.58 4.49 -9.38
CA LEU A 165 3.57 3.43 -9.25
C LEU A 165 3.12 2.18 -10.02
N GLY A 166 4.06 1.46 -10.61
CA GLY A 166 3.80 0.28 -11.44
C GLY A 166 5.03 -0.19 -12.20
#